data_AF-J5KI29-F1
#
_entry.id   AF-J5KI29-F1
#
_cell.length_a   1.000
_cell.length_b   1.000
_cell.length_c   1.000
_cell.angle_alpha   90.00
_cell.angle_beta   90.00
_cell.angle_gamma   90.00
#
_symmetry.space_group_name_H-M   'P 1'
#
loop_
_entity.id
_entity.type
_entity.pdbx_description
1 polymer ?
#
loop_
_entity_poly.entity_id
_entity_poly.type
_entity_poly.pdbx_seq_one_letter_code
_entity_poly.pdbx_strand_id
1 'polypeptide(L)'
;MMDSKKIERLLLKLKDVFLDETEENRRMLDVYFKSIEGSVSNEELDFANNQLKQVLKNLGLGILVVLPFSPITIPYLIKKSKEFNIDIVPKWYKTFSKDEDILE
;
A
#
# COMPACT_ATOMS: atom_id res chain seq x y z
N MET A 1 -8.04 -0.45 22.26
CA MET A 1 -7.01 0.32 21.51
C MET A 1 -5.94 -0.67 21.08
N MET A 2 -5.61 -0.74 19.79
CA MET A 2 -4.60 -1.69 19.30
C MET A 2 -3.22 -1.30 19.86
N ASP A 3 -2.46 -2.27 20.37
CA ASP A 3 -1.14 -2.05 20.95
C ASP A 3 -0.18 -1.45 19.90
N SER A 4 0.50 -0.36 20.24
CA SER A 4 1.45 0.35 19.38
C SER A 4 2.51 -0.60 18.78
N LYS A 5 2.99 -1.58 19.57
CA LYS A 5 3.96 -2.59 19.10
C LYS A 5 3.37 -3.53 18.05
N LYS A 6 2.06 -3.80 18.09
CA LYS A 6 1.38 -4.61 17.07
C LYS A 6 1.25 -3.85 15.76
N ILE A 7 0.99 -2.53 15.82
CA ILE A 7 0.98 -1.65 14.65
C ILE A 7 2.37 -1.57 14.03
N GLU A 8 3.40 -1.35 14.83
CA GLU A 8 4.79 -1.29 14.36
C GLU A 8 5.20 -2.58 13.63
N ARG A 9 4.91 -3.76 14.21
CA ARG A 9 5.18 -5.06 13.58
C ARG A 9 4.41 -5.26 12.27
N LEU A 10 3.17 -4.79 12.20
CA LEU A 10 2.38 -4.82 10.97
C LEU A 10 3.02 -3.96 9.89
N LEU A 11 3.44 -2.74 10.24
CA LEU A 11 4.09 -1.81 9.32
C LEU A 11 5.43 -2.35 8.80
N LEU A 12 6.24 -2.99 9.65
CA LEU A 12 7.48 -3.65 9.22
C LEU A 12 7.22 -4.80 8.23
N LYS A 13 6.21 -5.63 8.50
CA LYS A 13 5.81 -6.70 7.57
C LYS A 13 5.30 -6.16 6.23
N LEU A 14 4.50 -5.10 6.25
CA LEU A 14 4.01 -4.44 5.04
C LEU A 14 5.17 -3.83 4.25
N LYS A 15 6.14 -3.21 4.93
CA LYS A 15 7.37 -2.72 4.32
C LYS A 15 8.07 -3.82 3.54
N ASP A 16 8.32 -4.97 4.19
CA ASP A 16 9.05 -6.07 3.56
C ASP A 16 8.34 -6.55 2.28
N VAL A 17 7.01 -6.68 2.31
CA VAL A 17 6.23 -7.10 1.12
C VAL A 17 6.16 -6.02 0.05
N PHE A 18 6.04 -4.73 0.41
CA PHE A 18 5.99 -3.64 -0.56
C PHE A 18 7.35 -3.36 -1.20
N LEU A 19 8.44 -3.66 -0.48
CA LEU A 19 9.80 -3.64 -1.01
C LEU A 19 10.15 -4.92 -1.79
N ASP A 20 9.43 -6.03 -1.54
CA ASP A 20 9.50 -7.23 -2.36
C ASP A 20 8.79 -6.97 -3.69
N GLU A 21 9.62 -6.62 -4.66
CA GLU A 21 9.28 -5.94 -5.90
C GLU A 21 8.72 -6.91 -6.96
N THR A 22 7.64 -7.62 -6.64
CA THR A 22 6.89 -8.38 -7.66
C THR A 22 6.12 -7.42 -8.57
N GLU A 23 5.92 -7.83 -9.82
CA GLU A 23 5.13 -7.05 -10.79
C GLU A 23 3.70 -6.80 -10.30
N GLU A 24 3.11 -7.77 -9.60
CA GLU A 24 1.77 -7.66 -9.05
C GLU A 24 1.69 -6.65 -7.90
N ASN A 25 2.68 -6.63 -7.00
CA ASN A 25 2.74 -5.66 -5.91
C ASN A 25 2.97 -4.24 -6.45
N ARG A 26 3.83 -4.09 -7.46
CA ARG A 26 4.02 -2.83 -8.18
C ARG A 26 2.72 -2.33 -8.80
N ARG A 27 2.06 -3.16 -9.60
CA ARG A 27 0.80 -2.82 -10.28
C ARG A 27 -0.31 -2.49 -9.29
N MET A 28 -0.41 -3.25 -8.20
CA MET A 28 -1.37 -2.97 -7.12
C MET A 28 -1.16 -1.57 -6.54
N LEU A 29 0.09 -1.23 -6.19
CA LEU A 29 0.41 0.07 -5.61
C LEU A 29 0.17 1.20 -6.61
N ASP A 30 0.58 1.03 -7.87
CA ASP A 30 0.33 2.00 -8.96
C ASP A 30 -1.17 2.32 -9.12
N VAL A 31 -2.03 1.29 -9.14
CA VAL A 31 -3.49 1.48 -9.18
C VAL A 31 -3.99 2.25 -7.96
N TYR A 32 -3.52 1.93 -6.75
CA TYR A 32 -3.95 2.67 -5.55
C TYR A 32 -3.51 4.14 -5.59
N PHE A 33 -2.34 4.45 -6.13
CA PHE A 33 -1.92 5.84 -6.28
C PHE A 33 -2.77 6.58 -7.32
N LYS A 34 -2.93 6.03 -8.53
CA LYS A 34 -3.80 6.59 -9.58
C LYS A 34 -5.27 6.70 -9.16
N SER A 35 -5.72 5.83 -8.27
CA SER A 35 -7.09 5.90 -7.73
C SER A 35 -7.38 7.16 -6.93
N ILE A 36 -6.35 7.81 -6.38
CA ILE A 36 -6.47 9.11 -5.68
C ILE A 36 -6.78 10.22 -6.69
N GLU A 37 -6.25 10.11 -7.91
CA GLU A 37 -6.46 11.05 -9.01
C GLU A 37 -7.77 10.79 -9.77
N GLY A 38 -8.49 9.71 -9.43
CA GLY A 38 -9.75 9.32 -10.09
C GLY A 38 -9.59 8.73 -11.49
N SER A 39 -8.38 8.27 -11.84
CA SER A 39 -8.00 7.86 -13.20
C SER A 39 -7.99 6.34 -13.44
N VAL A 40 -8.64 5.55 -12.57
CA VAL A 40 -8.66 4.06 -12.64
C VAL A 40 -10.06 3.49 -12.86
N SER A 41 -10.12 2.38 -13.59
CA SER A 41 -11.33 1.59 -13.81
C SER A 41 -11.67 0.69 -12.61
N ASN A 42 -12.92 0.20 -12.57
CA ASN A 42 -13.36 -0.78 -11.57
C ASN A 42 -12.55 -2.09 -11.66
N GLU A 43 -12.19 -2.52 -12.87
CA GLU A 43 -11.41 -3.76 -13.08
C GLU A 43 -9.99 -3.64 -12.49
N GLU A 44 -9.36 -2.48 -12.64
CA GLU A 44 -8.06 -2.19 -12.03
C GLU A 44 -8.15 -2.16 -10.51
N LEU A 45 -9.18 -1.52 -9.96
CA LEU A 45 -9.44 -1.52 -8.52
C LEU A 45 -9.68 -2.94 -7.98
N ASP A 46 -10.45 -3.76 -8.70
CA ASP A 46 -10.68 -5.15 -8.31
C ASP A 46 -9.39 -5.97 -8.32
N PHE A 47 -8.53 -5.77 -9.33
CA PHE A 47 -7.19 -6.35 -9.36
C PHE A 47 -6.37 -5.95 -8.13
N ALA A 48 -6.27 -4.65 -7.84
CA ALA A 48 -5.47 -4.14 -6.72
C ALA A 48 -6.02 -4.60 -5.36
N ASN A 49 -7.34 -4.64 -5.20
CA ASN A 49 -8.00 -5.17 -4.02
C ASN A 49 -7.71 -6.67 -3.82
N ASN A 50 -7.73 -7.45 -4.90
CA ASN A 50 -7.42 -8.88 -4.84
C ASN A 50 -5.95 -9.14 -4.53
N GLN A 51 -5.02 -8.35 -5.08
CA GLN A 51 -3.61 -8.46 -4.73
C GLN A 51 -3.35 -8.08 -3.27
N LEU A 52 -3.96 -7.00 -2.76
CA LEU A 52 -3.81 -6.60 -1.35
C LEU A 52 -4.35 -7.69 -0.41
N LYS A 53 -5.48 -8.31 -0.77
CA LYS A 53 -6.02 -9.48 -0.04
C LYS A 53 -5.00 -10.62 0.03
N GLN A 54 -4.29 -10.92 -1.06
CA GLN A 54 -3.24 -11.94 -1.06
C GLN A 54 -2.07 -11.56 -0.15
N VAL A 55 -1.58 -10.31 -0.24
CA VAL A 55 -0.54 -9.78 0.66
C VAL A 55 -0.94 -9.96 2.12
N LEU A 56 -2.16 -9.60 2.50
CA LEU A 56 -2.65 -9.74 3.87
C LEU A 56 -2.77 -11.20 4.31
N LYS A 57 -3.23 -12.10 3.44
CA LYS A 57 -3.24 -13.55 3.72
C LYS A 57 -1.83 -14.05 4.03
N ASN A 58 -0.86 -13.70 3.19
CA ASN A 58 0.54 -14.12 3.34
C ASN A 58 1.18 -13.58 4.63
N LEU A 59 0.75 -12.41 5.10
CA LEU A 59 1.20 -11.83 6.36
C LEU A 59 0.53 -12.41 7.61
N GLY A 60 -0.43 -13.34 7.45
CA GLY A 60 -1.21 -13.95 8.53
C GLY A 60 -2.39 -13.09 8.99
N LEU A 61 -2.81 -12.12 8.17
CA LEU A 61 -3.87 -11.14 8.48
C LEU A 61 -5.20 -11.50 7.81
N GLY A 62 -5.48 -12.80 7.68
CA GLY A 62 -6.64 -13.34 6.96
C GLY A 62 -8.00 -12.77 7.38
N ILE A 63 -8.14 -12.37 8.65
CA ILE A 63 -9.38 -11.74 9.17
C ILE A 63 -9.67 -10.39 8.49
N LEU A 64 -8.65 -9.65 8.06
CA LEU A 64 -8.82 -8.34 7.41
C LEU A 64 -9.31 -8.47 5.97
N VAL A 65 -9.16 -9.65 5.35
CA VAL A 65 -9.47 -9.92 3.94
C VAL A 65 -10.98 -9.84 3.65
N VAL A 66 -11.83 -9.98 4.67
CA VAL A 66 -13.29 -9.85 4.56
C VAL A 66 -13.74 -8.39 4.36
N LEU A 67 -12.85 -7.42 4.63
CA LEU A 67 -13.18 -6.00 4.53
C LEU A 67 -13.15 -5.52 3.06
N PRO A 68 -14.04 -4.61 2.67
CA PRO A 68 -13.95 -3.91 1.39
C PRO A 68 -12.88 -2.82 1.49
N PHE A 69 -11.63 -3.15 1.16
CA PHE A 69 -10.53 -2.17 1.15
C PHE A 69 -10.84 -1.02 0.20
N SER A 70 -10.62 0.21 0.66
CA SER A 70 -10.82 1.42 -0.15
C SER A 70 -9.49 1.91 -0.73
N PRO A 71 -9.53 2.66 -1.86
CA PRO A 71 -8.44 3.51 -2.35
C PRO A 71 -7.66 4.28 -1.26
N ILE A 72 -8.35 4.70 -0.19
CA ILE A 72 -7.78 5.53 0.90
C ILE A 72 -6.93 4.71 1.88
N THR A 73 -7.02 3.38 1.87
CA THR A 73 -6.35 2.50 2.84
C THR A 73 -4.83 2.61 2.77
N ILE A 74 -4.24 2.57 1.57
CA ILE A 74 -2.79 2.66 1.37
C ILE A 74 -2.26 4.05 1.80
N PRO A 75 -2.86 5.18 1.38
CA PRO A 75 -2.50 6.51 1.88
C PRO A 75 -2.50 6.61 3.40
N TYR A 76 -3.50 6.02 4.06
CA TYR A 76 -3.56 5.99 5.53
C TYR A 76 -2.38 5.22 6.13
N LEU A 77 -2.05 4.04 5.61
CA LEU A 77 -0.92 3.23 6.07
C LEU A 77 0.41 3.95 5.88
N ILE A 78 0.58 4.66 4.76
CA ILE A 78 1.77 5.49 4.50
C ILE A 78 1.86 6.60 5.55
N LYS A 79 0.78 7.35 5.79
CA LYS A 79 0.76 8.40 6.81
C LYS A 79 1.08 7.84 8.20
N LYS A 80 0.48 6.70 8.55
CA LYS A 80 0.71 6.05 9.85
C LYS A 80 2.14 5.57 10.01
N SER A 81 2.76 5.07 8.94
CA SER A 81 4.15 4.59 8.98
C SER A 81 5.17 5.66 9.36
N LYS A 82 4.92 6.91 8.94
CA LYS A 82 5.75 8.07 9.31
C LYS A 82 5.75 8.34 10.80
N GLU A 83 4.62 8.12 11.50
CA GLU A 83 4.53 8.25 12.96
C GLU A 83 5.44 7.25 13.70
N PHE A 84 5.79 6.13 13.05
CA PHE A 84 6.65 5.08 13.59
C PHE A 84 8.08 5.13 13.03
N ASN A 85 8.43 6.14 12.22
CA ASN A 85 9.70 6.20 11.46
C ASN A 85 9.95 4.97 10.57
N ILE A 86 8.88 4.33 10.07
CA ILE A 86 8.97 3.21 9.14
C ILE A 86 8.68 3.73 7.74
N ASP A 87 9.64 3.54 6.83
CA ASP A 87 9.47 3.89 5.43
C ASP A 87 8.94 2.69 4.64
N ILE A 88 7.63 2.67 4.39
CA ILE A 88 6.95 1.60 3.63
C ILE A 88 6.82 1.93 2.13
N VAL A 89 7.19 3.14 1.71
CA VAL A 89 7.00 3.60 0.34
C VAL A 89 8.14 3.07 -0.53
N PRO A 90 7.86 2.30 -1.60
CA PRO A 90 8.90 1.76 -2.47
C PRO A 90 9.74 2.84 -3.14
N LYS A 91 10.99 2.52 -3.48
CA LYS A 91 11.92 3.47 -4.12
C LYS A 91 11.40 3.96 -5.47
N TRP A 92 10.86 3.05 -6.29
CA TRP A 92 10.34 3.39 -7.62
C TRP A 92 9.24 4.45 -7.55
N TYR A 93 8.35 4.40 -6.54
CA TYR A 93 7.29 5.39 -6.37
C TYR A 93 7.84 6.78 -6.04
N LYS A 94 8.89 6.85 -5.21
CA LYS A 94 9.52 8.13 -4.84
C LYS A 94 10.22 8.81 -6.01
N THR A 95 10.65 8.04 -7.00
CA THR A 95 11.21 8.59 -8.24
C THR A 95 10.12 9.29 -9.04
N PHE A 96 8.95 8.66 -9.23
CA PHE A 96 7.81 9.27 -9.91
C PHE A 96 7.32 10.56 -9.23
N SER A 97 7.20 10.58 -7.88
CA SER A 97 6.82 11.81 -7.17
C SER A 97 7.88 12.91 -7.28
N LYS A 98 9.17 12.56 -7.36
CA LYS A 98 10.24 13.57 -7.58
C LYS A 98 10.21 14.14 -8.98
N ASP A 99 9.89 13.34 -9.99
CA ASP A 99 9.84 13.80 -11.38
C ASP A 99 8.65 14.75 -11.61
N GLU A 100 7.54 14.57 -10.90
CA GLU A 100 6.42 15.54 -10.89
C GLU A 100 6.80 16.87 -10.21
N ASP A 101 7.52 16.84 -9.08
CA ASP A 101 8.02 18.04 -8.39
C ASP A 101 9.10 18.81 -9.20
N ILE A 102 9.75 18.17 -10.19
CA ILE A 102 10.75 18.81 -11.07
C ILE A 102 10.08 19.49 -12.29
N LEU A 103 8.83 19.15 -12.58
CA LEU A 103 8.06 19.68 -13.71
C LEU A 103 7.17 20.89 -13.34
N GLU A 104 7.26 21.39 -12.11
CA GLU A 104 6.60 22.63 -11.61
C GLU A 104 7.62 23.78 -11.42
#